data_AF-A0ABD0M1W7-F1
#
_entry.id   AF-A0ABD0M1W7-F1
#
_cell.length_a   1.000
_cell.length_b   1.000
_cell.length_c   1.000
_cell.angle_alpha   90.00
_cell.angle_beta   90.00
_cell.angle_gamma   90.00
#
_symmetry.space_group_name_H-M   'P 1'
#
loop_
_entity.id
_entity.type
_entity.pdbx_description
1 polymer ?
#
loop_
_entity_poly.entity_id
_entity_poly.type
_entity_poly.pdbx_seq_one_letter_code
_entity_poly.pdbx_strand_id
1 'polypeptide(L)'
;MDVPPYPFAKVSLDLSGPYPKSLSGNKYIVAFVDHYSGWPEAFAVPDKSAETVAHLLTEKIIPRHSCPLQLVTDNGTENENRIMRETLKELRIDHVTTSFLSPTIKR
;
A
#
# COMPACT_ATOMS: atom_id res chain seq x y z
N MET A 1 -2.65 15.16 -13.93
CA MET A 1 -3.08 13.95 -13.21
C MET A 1 -4.43 14.29 -12.61
N ASP A 2 -5.43 13.45 -12.85
CA ASP A 2 -6.73 13.61 -12.22
C ASP A 2 -6.57 13.37 -10.72
N VAL A 3 -6.82 14.41 -9.92
CA VAL A 3 -6.75 14.32 -8.46
C VAL A 3 -7.98 13.50 -8.03
N PRO A 4 -7.84 12.49 -7.14
CA PRO A 4 -8.98 11.70 -6.71
C PRO A 4 -10.11 12.58 -6.15
N PRO A 5 -11.38 12.13 -6.17
CA PRO A 5 -12.51 12.99 -5.77
C PRO A 5 -12.55 13.31 -4.27
N TYR A 6 -11.87 12.53 -3.41
CA TYR A 6 -11.82 12.72 -1.97
C TYR A 6 -10.57 12.06 -1.35
N PRO A 7 -10.17 12.46 -0.12
CA PRO A 7 -9.06 11.82 0.61
C PRO A 7 -9.20 10.31 0.69
N PHE A 8 -8.09 9.59 0.48
CA PHE A 8 -8.01 8.13 0.53
C PHE A 8 -8.84 7.38 -0.52
N ALA A 9 -9.43 8.06 -1.50
CA ALA A 9 -10.06 7.39 -2.64
C ALA A 9 -9.04 6.58 -3.45
N LYS A 10 -7.79 7.05 -3.54
CA LYS A 10 -6.70 6.38 -4.23
C LYS A 10 -5.45 6.41 -3.36
N VAL A 11 -4.93 5.24 -3.05
CA VAL A 11 -3.78 5.09 -2.15
C VAL A 11 -2.68 4.32 -2.88
N SER A 12 -1.44 4.81 -2.84
CA SER A 12 -0.29 4.02 -3.26
C SER A 12 0.33 3.26 -2.09
N LEU A 13 0.78 2.06 -2.38
CA LEU A 13 1.58 1.23 -1.50
C LEU A 13 3.03 1.25 -1.97
N ASP A 14 3.94 1.54 -1.06
CA ASP A 14 5.39 1.43 -1.27
C ASP A 14 6.02 0.54 -0.19
N LEU A 15 6.96 -0.32 -0.61
CA LEU A 15 7.68 -1.23 0.28
C LEU A 15 9.16 -0.92 0.23
N SER A 16 9.77 -0.70 1.39
CA SER A 16 11.19 -0.37 1.49
C SER A 16 11.94 -1.27 2.46
N GLY A 17 13.18 -1.62 2.11
CA GLY A 17 14.06 -2.48 2.87
C GLY A 17 14.75 -3.57 2.01
N PRO A 18 15.44 -4.54 2.64
CA PRO A 18 15.57 -4.72 4.08
C PRO A 18 16.51 -3.70 4.74
N TYR A 19 16.16 -3.27 5.94
CA TYR A 19 16.95 -2.44 6.85
C TYR A 19 17.61 -3.29 7.94
N PRO A 20 18.56 -2.73 8.73
CA PRO A 20 19.02 -3.37 9.95
C PRO A 20 17.84 -3.74 10.86
N LYS A 21 17.84 -4.99 11.35
CA LYS A 21 16.75 -5.52 12.16
C LYS A 21 16.59 -4.70 13.44
N SER A 22 15.39 -4.18 13.69
CA SER A 22 15.07 -3.49 14.94
C SER A 22 15.05 -4.46 16.14
N LEU A 23 15.04 -3.91 17.36
CA LEU A 23 14.83 -4.72 18.58
C LEU A 23 13.51 -5.51 18.56
N SER A 24 12.48 -4.94 17.93
CA SER A 24 11.17 -5.58 17.71
C SER A 24 11.17 -6.57 16.54
N GLY A 25 12.28 -6.72 15.82
CA GLY A 25 12.44 -7.68 14.74
C GLY A 25 12.02 -7.22 13.36
N ASN A 26 11.66 -5.94 13.21
CA ASN A 26 11.24 -5.35 11.94
C ASN A 26 12.44 -5.09 11.03
N LYS A 27 12.25 -5.30 9.72
CA LYS A 27 13.29 -5.10 8.70
C LYS A 27 12.78 -4.33 7.49
N TYR A 28 11.48 -4.10 7.37
CA TYR A 28 10.89 -3.41 6.23
C TYR A 28 9.96 -2.30 6.71
N ILE A 29 9.68 -1.37 5.81
CA ILE A 29 8.68 -0.33 5.98
C ILE A 29 7.64 -0.50 4.89
N VAL A 30 6.37 -0.55 5.28
CA VAL A 30 5.22 -0.47 4.37
C VAL A 30 4.65 0.94 4.49
N ALA A 31 4.58 1.66 3.38
CA ALA A 31 4.02 3.01 3.33
C ALA A 31 2.76 3.04 2.47
N PHE A 32 1.72 3.69 2.98
CA PHE A 32 0.50 4.03 2.25
C PHE A 32 0.48 5.54 2.04
N VAL A 33 0.32 6.01 0.80
CA VAL A 33 0.27 7.45 0.50
C VAL A 33 -1.03 7.77 -0.20
N ASP A 34 -1.80 8.68 0.39
CA ASP A 34 -3.03 9.21 -0.21
C ASP A 34 -2.70 10.13 -1.41
N HIS A 35 -3.24 9.84 -2.58
CA HIS A 35 -3.02 10.64 -3.79
C HIS A 35 -3.79 11.96 -3.79
N TYR A 36 -4.79 12.15 -2.91
CA TYR A 36 -5.50 13.42 -2.81
C TYR A 36 -4.71 14.47 -2.03
N SER A 37 -4.27 14.13 -0.82
CA SER A 37 -3.60 15.05 0.11
C SER A 37 -2.09 14.90 0.17
N GLY A 38 -1.53 13.81 -0.37
CA GLY A 38 -0.13 13.44 -0.18
C GLY A 38 0.17 12.89 1.22
N TRP A 39 -0.85 12.56 2.02
CA TRP A 39 -0.68 12.09 3.40
C TRP A 39 -0.02 10.71 3.47
N PRO A 40 1.13 10.56 4.16
CA PRO A 40 1.79 9.27 4.32
C PRO A 40 1.43 8.56 5.63
N GLU A 41 1.22 7.25 5.55
CA GLU A 41 1.19 6.35 6.71
C GLU A 41 2.23 5.24 6.54
N ALA A 42 3.21 5.17 7.45
CA ALA A 42 4.30 4.20 7.38
C ALA A 42 4.31 3.26 8.58
N PHE A 43 4.53 1.97 8.33
CA PHE A 43 4.54 0.90 9.32
C PHE A 43 5.80 0.06 9.21
N ALA A 44 6.49 -0.16 10.33
CA ALA A 44 7.64 -1.06 10.39
C ALA A 44 7.15 -2.51 10.55
N VAL A 45 7.64 -3.42 9.70
CA VAL A 45 7.20 -4.82 9.65
C VAL A 45 8.38 -5.80 9.55
N PRO A 46 8.21 -7.06 10.02
CA PRO A 46 9.27 -8.07 9.98
C PRO A 46 9.51 -8.66 8.58
N ASP A 47 8.47 -8.66 7.74
CA ASP A 47 8.47 -9.20 6.38
C ASP A 47 7.61 -8.36 5.44
N LYS A 48 7.74 -8.63 4.15
CA LYS A 48 7.01 -7.99 3.05
C LYS A 48 5.91 -8.88 2.47
N SER A 49 5.40 -9.82 3.28
CA SER A 49 4.36 -10.74 2.82
C SER A 49 3.06 -9.99 2.54
N ALA A 50 2.30 -10.49 1.58
CA ALA A 50 0.98 -9.94 1.29
C ALA A 50 0.00 -10.06 2.46
N GLU A 51 0.18 -11.06 3.34
CA GLU A 51 -0.60 -11.20 4.58
C GLU A 51 -0.35 -10.01 5.51
N THR A 52 0.92 -9.65 5.72
CA THR A 52 1.32 -8.47 6.49
C THR A 52 0.73 -7.19 5.89
N VAL A 53 0.81 -7.01 4.57
CA VAL A 53 0.26 -5.82 3.90
C VAL A 53 -1.28 -5.78 3.99
N ALA A 54 -1.95 -6.91 3.75
CA ALA A 54 -3.41 -7.00 3.87
C ALA A 54 -3.87 -6.70 5.29
N HIS A 55 -3.17 -7.22 6.31
CA HIS A 55 -3.44 -6.92 7.71
C HIS A 55 -3.29 -5.41 8.02
N LEU A 56 -2.25 -4.76 7.50
CA LEU A 56 -2.11 -3.31 7.66
C LEU A 56 -3.25 -2.54 6.97
N LEU A 57 -3.64 -2.96 5.77
CA LEU A 57 -4.75 -2.34 5.05
C LEU A 57 -6.06 -2.45 5.86
N THR A 58 -6.41 -3.64 6.34
CA THR A 58 -7.69 -3.89 7.03
C THR A 58 -7.73 -3.36 8.46
N GLU A 59 -6.62 -3.44 9.20
CA GLU A 59 -6.60 -3.10 10.63
C GLU A 59 -6.07 -1.68 10.90
N LYS A 60 -5.34 -1.08 9.96
CA LYS A 60 -4.71 0.23 10.18
C LYS A 60 -5.26 1.32 9.27
N ILE A 61 -5.39 1.06 7.97
CA ILE A 61 -5.81 2.09 7.00
C ILE A 61 -7.34 2.24 6.98
N ILE A 62 -8.07 1.17 6.68
CA ILE A 62 -9.53 1.21 6.49
C ILE A 62 -10.27 1.77 7.71
N PRO A 63 -9.94 1.38 8.96
CA PRO A 63 -10.66 1.88 10.13
C PRO A 63 -10.46 3.38 10.39
N ARG A 64 -9.37 3.97 9.88
CA ARG A 64 -9.08 5.40 10.07
C ARG A 64 -9.62 6.28 8.96
N HIS A 65 -9.55 5.80 7.71
CA HIS A 65 -9.78 6.63 6.53
C HIS A 65 -10.90 6.17 5.61
N SER A 66 -11.57 5.07 5.95
CA SER A 66 -12.51 4.32 5.10
C SER A 66 -11.84 3.47 4.01
N CYS A 67 -12.65 2.67 3.31
CA CYS A 67 -12.18 1.76 2.27
C CYS A 67 -11.77 2.56 1.01
N PRO A 68 -10.52 2.41 0.52
CA PRO A 68 -10.11 3.10 -0.70
C PRO A 68 -10.86 2.55 -1.92
N LEU A 69 -11.02 3.36 -2.97
CA LEU A 69 -11.53 2.86 -4.25
C LEU A 69 -10.42 2.16 -5.03
N GLN A 70 -9.20 2.70 -4.97
CA GLN A 70 -8.05 2.20 -5.71
C GLN A 70 -6.83 2.02 -4.81
N LEU A 71 -6.22 0.84 -4.88
CA LEU A 71 -4.89 0.59 -4.36
C LEU A 71 -3.90 0.51 -5.51
N VAL A 72 -2.90 1.37 -5.48
CA VAL A 72 -1.81 1.40 -6.47
C VAL A 72 -0.60 0.72 -5.88
N THR A 73 -0.07 -0.32 -6.54
CA THR A 73 1.18 -0.94 -6.11
C THR A 73 2.20 -0.89 -7.24
N ASP A 74 3.49 -0.95 -6.90
CA ASP A 74 4.50 -1.27 -7.89
C ASP A 74 4.37 -2.74 -8.34
N ASN A 75 5.00 -3.07 -9.46
CA ASN A 75 4.98 -4.42 -10.04
C ASN A 75 5.93 -5.39 -9.30
N GLY A 76 6.22 -5.13 -8.03
CA GLY A 76 6.92 -6.08 -7.18
C GLY A 76 6.09 -7.35 -7.03
N THR A 77 6.69 -8.51 -7.30
CA THR A 77 6.07 -9.84 -7.18
C THR A 77 5.52 -10.15 -5.79
N GLU A 78 5.84 -9.32 -4.80
CA GLU A 78 5.35 -9.39 -3.42
C GLU A 78 3.90 -8.91 -3.25
N ASN A 79 3.40 -8.11 -4.18
CA ASN A 79 2.05 -7.53 -4.13
C ASN A 79 1.01 -8.36 -4.91
N GLU A 80 1.46 -9.34 -5.69
CA GLU A 80 0.61 -10.20 -6.52
C GLU A 80 0.36 -11.58 -5.88
N ASN A 81 0.08 -11.58 -4.57
CA ASN A 81 -0.27 -12.80 -3.85
C ASN A 81 -1.79 -13.04 -3.94
N ARG A 82 -2.20 -14.31 -4.03
CA ARG A 82 -3.61 -14.74 -4.00
C ARG A 82 -4.39 -14.09 -2.86
N ILE A 83 -3.79 -14.00 -1.68
CA ILE A 83 -4.42 -13.41 -0.49
C ILE A 83 -4.73 -11.93 -0.72
N MET A 84 -3.77 -11.15 -1.24
CA MET A 84 -4.02 -9.73 -1.55
C MET A 84 -5.16 -9.59 -2.56
N ARG A 85 -5.14 -10.39 -3.63
CA ARG A 85 -6.19 -10.35 -4.66
C ARG A 85 -7.57 -10.70 -4.11
N GLU A 86 -7.66 -11.73 -3.25
CA GLU A 86 -8.91 -12.13 -2.59
C GLU A 86 -9.41 -11.01 -1.65
N THR A 87 -8.53 -10.47 -0.81
CA THR A 87 -8.85 -9.35 0.10
C THR A 87 -9.35 -8.11 -0.67
N LEU A 88 -8.64 -7.68 -1.71
CA LEU A 88 -9.04 -6.51 -2.50
C LEU A 88 -10.37 -6.76 -3.22
N LYS A 89 -10.62 -7.99 -3.71
CA LYS A 89 -11.88 -8.37 -4.34
C LYS A 89 -13.05 -8.33 -3.35
N GLU A 90 -12.87 -8.85 -2.14
CA GLU A 90 -13.90 -8.83 -1.10
C GLU A 90 -14.23 -7.40 -0.65
N LEU A 91 -13.22 -6.55 -0.53
CA LEU A 91 -13.34 -5.14 -0.17
C LEU A 91 -13.79 -4.24 -1.33
N ARG A 92 -13.88 -4.79 -2.54
CA ARG A 92 -14.20 -4.08 -3.80
C ARG A 92 -13.24 -2.91 -4.08
N ILE A 93 -11.96 -3.14 -3.82
CA ILE A 93 -10.88 -2.20 -4.09
C ILE A 93 -10.28 -2.56 -5.45
N ASP A 94 -10.21 -1.58 -6.36
CA ASP A 94 -9.57 -1.75 -7.65
C ASP A 94 -8.04 -1.73 -7.49
N HIS A 95 -7.39 -2.82 -7.88
CA HIS A 95 -5.93 -2.92 -7.84
C HIS A 95 -5.33 -2.41 -9.15
N VAL A 96 -4.46 -1.40 -9.05
CA VAL A 96 -3.72 -0.85 -10.20
C VAL A 96 -2.24 -1.09 -9.99
N THR A 97 -1.59 -1.78 -10.93
CA THR A 97 -0.13 -1.94 -10.92
C THR A 97 0.53 -0.88 -11.79
N THR A 98 1.59 -0.25 -11.30
CA THR A 98 2.43 0.65 -12.09
C THR A 98 3.64 -0.11 -12.62
N SER A 99 3.94 0.02 -13.91
CA SER A 99 5.16 -0.55 -14.48
C SER A 99 6.37 0.30 -14.04
N PHE A 100 7.53 -0.35 -13.87
CA PHE A 100 8.81 0.22 -13.42
C PHE A 100 9.33 1.43 -14.24
N LEU A 101 8.63 1.89 -15.26
CA LEU A 101 9.10 2.83 -16.28
C LEU A 101 8.12 3.99 -16.54
N SER A 102 7.56 4.60 -15.51
CA SER A 102 6.84 5.88 -15.66
C SER A 102 7.14 6.85 -14.51
N PRO A 103 8.06 7.82 -14.70
CA PRO A 103 8.51 8.75 -13.67
C PRO A 103 7.50 9.91 -13.46
N THR A 104 6.21 9.62 -13.34
CA THR A 104 5.18 10.67 -13.26
C THR A 104 4.77 11.02 -11.82
N ILE A 105 5.26 10.31 -10.81
CA ILE A 105 4.91 10.59 -9.40
C ILE A 105 6.17 10.70 -8.52
N LYS A 106 7.00 11.69 -8.84
CA LYS A 106 7.95 12.31 -7.91
C LYS A 106 7.99 13.80 -8.19
N ARG A 107 7.03 14.55 -7.66
CA ARG A 107 7.15 16.00 -7.44
C ARG A 107 6.44 16.35 -6.15
#